data_AF-A0A0B6WVL8-F1
#
_entry.id   AF-A0A0B6WVL8-F1
#
_cell.length_a   1.000
_cell.length_b   1.000
_cell.length_c   1.000
_cell.angle_alpha   90.00
_cell.angle_beta   90.00
_cell.angle_gamma   90.00
#
_symmetry.space_group_name_H-M   'P 1'
#
loop_
_entity.id
_entity.type
_entity.pdbx_description
1 polymer ?
#
loop_
_entity_poly.entity_id
_entity_poly.type
_entity_poly.pdbx_seq_one_letter_code
_entity_poly.pdbx_strand_id
1 'polypeptide(L)' 'MDKTERLREELMRIDPEFRELAREHRRYEERLSELAALPFPSDEEQLEEITLKKKKLAIKDQMHAIILRYQKAQERAH' A
#
# COMPACT_ATOMS: atom_id res chain seq x y z
N MET A 1 -6.94 -1.58 -19.31
CA MET A 1 -7.06 -0.61 -18.21
C MET A 1 -8.06 -1.20 -17.25
N ASP A 2 -7.57 -1.91 -16.24
CA ASP A 2 -8.40 -2.60 -15.25
C ASP A 2 -9.29 -1.59 -14.51
N LYS A 3 -10.54 -1.95 -14.21
CA LYS A 3 -11.49 -1.04 -13.52
C LYS A 3 -10.95 -0.61 -12.15
N THR A 4 -10.13 -1.46 -11.52
CA THR A 4 -9.44 -1.18 -10.26
C THR A 4 -8.30 -0.19 -10.45
N GLU A 5 -7.54 -0.28 -11.55
CA GLU A 5 -6.47 0.68 -11.85
C GLU A 5 -7.02 2.09 -12.02
N ARG A 6 -8.10 2.25 -12.79
CA ARG A 6 -8.76 3.56 -12.97
C ARG A 6 -9.26 4.15 -11.66
N LEU A 7 -9.84 3.31 -10.79
CA LEU A 7 -10.32 3.76 -9.49
C LEU A 7 -9.16 4.12 -8.55
N ARG A 8 -8.04 3.39 -8.61
CA ARG A 8 -6.82 3.76 -7.88
C ARG A 8 -6.27 5.11 -8.32
N GLU A 9 -6.23 5.37 -9.63
CA GLU A 9 -5.78 6.65 -10.17
C GLU A 9 -6.68 7.79 -9.71
N GLU A 10 -8.01 7.60 -9.73
CA GLU A 10 -8.96 8.58 -9.22
C GLU A 10 -8.75 8.82 -7.71
N LEU A 11 -8.69 7.75 -6.90
CA LEU A 11 -8.45 7.83 -5.46
C LEU A 11 -7.12 8.53 -5.13
N MET A 12 -6.06 8.32 -5.91
CA MET A 12 -4.82 9.06 -5.74
C MET A 12 -5.00 10.58 -5.91
N ARG A 13 -5.97 11.03 -6.72
CA ARG A 13 -6.26 12.44 -6.98
C ARG A 13 -7.21 13.04 -5.94
N ILE A 14 -8.29 12.33 -5.61
CA ILE A 14 -9.38 12.86 -4.78
C ILE A 14 -9.27 12.51 -3.30
N ASP A 15 -8.58 11.42 -2.95
CA ASP A 15 -8.51 10.90 -1.59
C ASP A 15 -7.09 11.09 -1.00
N PRO A 16 -6.91 12.03 -0.07
CA PRO A 16 -5.60 12.31 0.52
C PRO A 16 -5.09 11.15 1.38
N GLU A 17 -5.98 10.37 2.00
CA GLU A 17 -5.62 9.19 2.80
C GLU A 17 -5.03 8.09 1.91
N PHE A 18 -5.66 7.80 0.77
CA PHE A 18 -5.13 6.87 -0.22
C PHE A 18 -3.77 7.30 -0.75
N ARG A 19 -3.57 8.61 -0.97
CA ARG A 19 -2.27 9.15 -1.39
C ARG A 19 -1.20 8.96 -0.31
N GLU A 20 -1.53 9.21 0.95
CA GLU A 20 -0.63 8.98 2.09
C GLU A 20 -0.24 7.50 2.19
N LEU A 21 -1.23 6.60 2.13
CA LEU A 21 -1.02 5.15 2.14
C LEU A 21 -0.14 4.68 0.98
N ALA A 22 -0.34 5.23 -0.23
CA ALA A 22 0.50 4.92 -1.38
C ALA A 22 1.95 5.39 -1.19
N ARG A 23 2.17 6.56 -0.57
CA ARG A 23 3.51 7.06 -0.21
C ARG A 23 4.20 6.15 0.80
N GLU A 24 3.49 5.78 1.86
CA GLU A 24 4.03 4.86 2.87
C GLU A 24 4.31 3.47 2.31
N HIS A 25 3.43 2.93 1.46
CA HIS A 25 3.66 1.65 0.77
C HIS A 25 4.97 1.67 -0.01
N ARG A 26 5.21 2.74 -0.78
CA ARG A 26 6.44 2.90 -1.56
C ARG A 26 7.66 3.00 -0.64
N ARG A 27 7.58 3.77 0.45
CA ARG A 27 8.65 3.90 1.42
C ARG A 27 9.02 2.55 2.07
N TYR A 28 8.02 1.74 2.42
CA TYR A 28 8.25 0.40 2.94
C TYR A 28 8.82 -0.55 1.89
N GLU A 29 8.41 -0.41 0.63
CA GLU A 29 8.97 -1.19 -0.48
C GLU A 29 10.44 -0.86 -0.75
N GLU A 30 10.80 0.44 -0.75
CA GLU A 30 12.18 0.90 -0.87
C GLU A 30 13.04 0.33 0.26
N ARG A 31 12.59 0.48 1.52
CA ARG A 31 13.32 -0.06 2.68
C ARG A 31 13.46 -1.57 2.66
N LEU A 32 12.40 -2.29 2.27
CA LEU A 32 12.47 -3.74 2.08
C LEU A 32 13.46 -4.13 0.98
N SER A 33 13.55 -3.35 -0.09
CA SER A 33 14.52 -3.58 -1.16
C SER A 33 15.96 -3.35 -0.68
N GLU A 34 16.19 -2.35 0.18
CA GLU A 34 17.50 -2.13 0.80
C GLU A 34 17.89 -3.32 1.68
N LEU A 35 16.99 -3.77 2.56
CA LEU A 35 17.22 -4.92 3.44
C LEU A 35 17.44 -6.22 2.66
N ALA A 36 16.68 -6.43 1.59
CA ALA A 36 16.83 -7.60 0.72
C ALA A 36 18.11 -7.58 -0.12
N ALA A 37 18.71 -6.41 -0.33
CA ALA A 37 20.00 -6.27 -1.01
C ALA A 37 21.20 -6.56 -0.09
N LEU A 38 20.99 -6.66 1.23
CA LEU A 38 22.05 -7.00 2.17
C LEU A 38 22.39 -8.49 2.06
N PRO A 39 23.68 -8.85 1.83
CA PRO A 39 24.09 -10.23 1.69
C PRO A 39 24.04 -11.02 3.02
N PHE A 40 24.20 -10.32 4.15
CA PHE A 40 24.17 -10.91 5.49
C PHE A 40 23.43 -9.96 6.46
N PRO A 41 22.08 -9.96 6.44
CA PRO A 41 21.31 -9.14 7.36
C PRO A 41 21.45 -9.66 8.80
N SER A 42 21.57 -8.74 9.74
CA SER A 42 21.58 -8.99 11.17
C SER A 42 20.19 -9.39 11.67
N ASP A 43 20.08 -9.99 12.87
CA ASP A 43 18.78 -10.34 13.47
C ASP A 43 17.81 -9.14 13.55
N GLU A 44 18.33 -7.95 13.86
CA GLU A 44 17.56 -6.71 13.88
C GLU A 44 17.03 -6.34 12.49
N GLU A 45 17.83 -6.51 11.45
CA GLU A 45 17.47 -6.21 10.05
C GLU A 45 16.44 -7.22 9.52
N GLN A 46 16.57 -8.50 9.89
CA GLN A 46 15.56 -9.52 9.58
C GLN A 46 14.23 -9.25 10.30
N LEU A 47 14.28 -8.83 11.57
CA LEU A 47 13.08 -8.46 12.31
C LEU A 47 12.41 -7.20 11.72
N GLU A 48 13.21 -6.21 11.32
CA GLU A 48 12.75 -5.02 10.61
C GLU A 48 12.08 -5.43 9.28
N GLU A 49 12.68 -6.31 8.50
CA GLU A 49 12.11 -6.80 7.24
C GLU A 49 10.73 -7.45 7.45
N ILE A 50 10.61 -8.34 8.45
CA ILE A 50 9.34 -8.98 8.80
C ILE A 50 8.29 -7.94 9.22
N THR A 51 8.71 -6.96 10.02
CA THR A 51 7.84 -5.88 10.49
C THR A 51 7.36 -5.02 9.33
N LEU A 52 8.25 -4.66 8.41
CA LEU A 52 7.92 -3.87 7.22
C LEU A 52 7.01 -4.64 6.27
N LYS A 53 7.23 -5.96 6.07
CA LYS A 53 6.32 -6.80 5.28
C LYS A 53 4.90 -6.80 5.86
N LYS A 54 4.76 -6.91 7.18
CA LYS A 54 3.45 -6.82 7.86
C LYS A 54 2.81 -5.44 7.69
N LYS A 55 3.57 -4.36 7.89
CA LYS A 55 3.08 -2.98 7.68
C LYS A 55 2.64 -2.75 6.24
N LYS A 56 3.43 -3.21 5.27
CA LYS A 56 3.11 -3.15 3.83
C LYS A 56 1.80 -3.88 3.51
N LEU A 57 1.60 -5.07 4.10
CA LEU A 57 0.36 -5.81 3.95
C LEU A 57 -0.83 -5.03 4.53
N ALA A 58 -0.70 -4.49 5.75
CA ALA A 58 -1.75 -3.69 6.38
C ALA A 58 -2.13 -2.45 5.54
N ILE A 59 -1.14 -1.74 4.99
CA ILE A 59 -1.40 -0.61 4.08
C ILE A 59 -2.13 -1.06 2.82
N LYS A 60 -1.71 -2.19 2.22
CA LYS A 60 -2.39 -2.75 1.06
C LYS A 60 -3.85 -3.08 1.38
N ASP A 61 -4.13 -3.65 2.55
CA ASP A 61 -5.49 -3.93 3.01
C ASP A 61 -6.30 -2.65 3.22
N GLN A 62 -5.71 -1.60 3.80
CA GLN A 62 -6.35 -0.29 3.96
C GLN A 62 -6.69 0.35 2.60
N MET A 63 -5.74 0.35 1.67
CA MET A 63 -5.97 0.84 0.30
C MET A 63 -7.10 0.06 -0.38
N HIS A 64 -7.15 -1.27 -0.18
CA HIS A 64 -8.22 -2.09 -0.74
C HIS A 64 -9.58 -1.80 -0.10
N ALA A 65 -9.63 -1.56 1.22
CA ALA A 65 -10.85 -1.17 1.91
C ALA A 65 -11.41 0.17 1.39
N ILE A 66 -10.54 1.15 1.11
CA ILE A 66 -10.94 2.44 0.50
C ILE A 66 -11.53 2.21 -0.89
N ILE A 67 -10.85 1.40 -1.72
CA ILE A 67 -11.33 1.03 -3.07
C ILE A 67 -12.73 0.40 -2.98
N LEU A 68 -12.92 -0.61 -2.13
CA LEU A 68 -14.20 -1.29 -1.96
C LEU A 68 -15.30 -0.35 -1.46
N ARG A 69 -14.98 0.53 -0.51
CA ARG A 69 -15.91 1.56 -0.02
C ARG A 69 -16.34 2.49 -1.14
N TYR A 70 -15.41 2.93 -1.98
CA TYR A 70 -15.71 3.79 -3.12
C TYR A 70 -16.52 3.09 -4.20
N GLN A 71 -16.18 1.83 -4.54
CA GLN A 71 -16.97 1.01 -5.47
C GLN A 71 -18.42 0.91 -5.00
N LYS A 72 -18.63 0.54 -3.72
CA LYS A 72 -19.96 0.43 -3.13
C LYS A 72 -20.71 1.76 -3.08
N ALA A 73 -20.02 2.88 -2.85
CA ALA A 73 -20.61 4.21 -2.87
C ALA A 73 -21.06 4.62 -4.27
N GLN A 74 -20.24 4.31 -5.29
CA GLN A 74 -20.56 4.55 -6.70
C GLN A 74 -21.75 3.70 -7.17
N GLU A 75 -21.83 2.44 -6.75
CA GLU A 75 -22.96 1.55 -7.06
C GLU A 75 -24.28 1.98 -6.41
N ARG A 76 -24.23 2.68 -5.28
CA ARG A 76 -25.42 3.22 -4.61
C ARG A 76 -25.90 4.55 -5.18
N ALA A 77 -25.04 5.27 -5.89
CA ALA A 77 -25.35 6.56 -6.49
C ALA A 77 -25.91 6.44 -7.92
N HIS A 78 -26.03 5.21 -8.42
CA HIS A 78 -26.47 4.87 -9.78
C HIS A 78 -27.72 4.00 -9.73
#